data_AF-A0A2I2GQJ6-F1
#
_entry.id   AF-A0A2I2GQJ6-F1
#
_cell.length_a   1.000
_cell.length_b   1.000
_cell.length_c   1.000
_cell.angle_alpha   90.00
_cell.angle_beta   90.00
_cell.angle_gamma   90.00
#
_symmetry.space_group_name_H-M   'P 1'
#
loop_
_entity.id
_entity.type
_entity.pdbx_description
1 polymer ?
#
loop_
_entity_poly.entity_id
_entity_poly.type
_entity_poly.pdbx_seq_one_letter_code
_entity_poly.pdbx_strand_id
1 'polypeptide(L)'
;MRLPYVPDAPPTSTPEEADILARVQARRGPRGLIPLDRALLHSFPVADGWNSFIGAIRTRTSLSQVIRELIICRVAVLNGAQFEWEHHAPLLQEGGFSEDAIRVVRDPLADLTLKVQDKVISEAESAVIKYTDAMTKTVTVPEEVFSELKGLFNDQEVVEITATAAAYNCVSRFLVALDVGEKNQ
;
A
#
# COMPACT_ATOMS: atom_id res chain seq x y z
N MET A 1 16.05 10.33 -1.74
CA MET A 1 16.64 9.03 -1.38
C MET A 1 17.93 9.29 -0.63
N ARG A 2 18.09 8.66 0.53
CA ARG A 2 19.27 8.83 1.42
C ARG A 2 20.49 8.03 0.96
N LEU A 3 20.33 7.20 -0.07
CA LEU A 3 21.36 6.43 -0.75
C LEU A 3 21.30 6.75 -2.26
N PRO A 4 22.40 6.62 -3.01
CA PRO A 4 22.32 6.67 -4.47
C PRO A 4 21.46 5.51 -4.98
N TYR A 5 20.60 5.74 -5.95
CA TYR A 5 19.93 4.66 -6.66
C TYR A 5 20.95 3.81 -7.44
N VAL A 6 20.71 2.51 -7.56
CA VAL A 6 21.48 1.67 -8.49
C VAL A 6 21.28 2.17 -9.95
N PRO A 7 22.24 1.93 -10.87
CA PRO A 7 22.04 2.27 -12.28
C PRO A 7 20.88 1.47 -12.88
N ASP A 8 20.32 1.93 -14.00
CA ASP A 8 19.31 1.20 -14.76
C ASP A 8 19.93 0.70 -16.07
N ALA A 9 20.30 -0.58 -16.22
CA ALA A 9 20.14 -1.68 -15.25
C ALA A 9 21.33 -1.80 -14.27
N PRO A 10 21.14 -2.35 -13.04
CA PRO A 10 22.22 -2.61 -12.11
C PRO A 10 23.12 -3.76 -12.59
N PRO A 11 24.42 -3.77 -12.25
CA PRO A 11 25.27 -4.92 -12.50
C PRO A 11 24.78 -6.13 -11.70
N THR A 12 24.97 -7.32 -12.26
CA THR A 12 24.68 -8.61 -11.61
C THR A 12 25.97 -9.41 -11.57
N SER A 13 26.17 -10.17 -10.48
CA SER A 13 27.38 -10.97 -10.23
C SER A 13 27.12 -12.47 -10.36
N THR A 14 25.85 -12.89 -10.29
CA THR A 14 25.45 -14.30 -10.37
C THR A 14 24.28 -14.49 -11.34
N PRO A 15 24.06 -15.71 -11.88
CA PRO A 15 22.88 -16.02 -12.67
C PRO A 15 21.56 -15.76 -11.93
N GLU A 16 21.52 -16.01 -10.62
CA GLU A 16 20.34 -15.77 -9.79
C GLU A 16 19.98 -14.29 -9.73
N GLU A 17 20.97 -13.40 -9.55
CA GLU A 17 20.75 -11.95 -9.59
C GLU A 17 20.25 -11.48 -10.97
N ALA A 18 20.80 -12.05 -12.05
CA ALA A 18 20.35 -11.78 -13.41
C ALA A 18 18.90 -12.20 -13.63
N ASP A 19 18.49 -13.37 -13.11
CA ASP A 19 17.12 -13.85 -13.20
C ASP A 19 16.15 -12.98 -12.41
N ILE A 20 16.55 -12.52 -11.22
CA ILE A 20 15.75 -11.58 -10.41
C ILE A 20 15.57 -10.26 -11.17
N LEU A 21 16.66 -9.68 -11.68
CA LEU A 21 16.62 -8.45 -12.47
C LEU A 21 15.66 -8.56 -13.66
N ALA A 22 15.75 -9.65 -14.41
CA ALA A 22 14.90 -9.92 -15.55
C ALA A 22 13.41 -9.96 -15.16
N ARG A 23 13.06 -10.59 -14.02
CA ARG A 23 11.68 -10.59 -13.50
C ARG A 23 11.20 -9.17 -13.16
N VAL A 24 12.03 -8.35 -12.52
CA VAL A 24 11.67 -6.96 -12.17
C VAL A 24 11.42 -6.13 -13.42
N GLN A 25 12.31 -6.23 -14.42
CA GLN A 25 12.19 -5.52 -15.69
C GLN A 25 10.96 -5.97 -16.48
N ALA A 26 10.71 -7.28 -16.57
CA ALA A 26 9.54 -7.83 -17.27
C ALA A 26 8.21 -7.30 -16.67
N ARG A 27 8.12 -7.20 -15.34
CA ARG A 27 6.94 -6.63 -14.68
C ARG A 27 6.70 -5.16 -15.04
N ARG A 28 7.76 -4.37 -15.19
CA ARG A 28 7.65 -2.94 -15.53
C ARG A 28 7.43 -2.69 -17.01
N GLY A 29 7.97 -3.58 -17.85
CA GLY A 29 7.92 -3.48 -19.31
C GLY A 29 8.62 -2.20 -19.80
N PRO A 30 8.11 -1.56 -20.86
CA PRO A 30 8.76 -0.40 -21.48
C PRO A 30 8.84 0.85 -20.59
N ARG A 31 8.17 0.85 -19.42
CA ARG A 31 8.22 1.95 -18.46
C ARG A 31 9.56 2.05 -17.72
N GLY A 32 10.38 1.00 -17.73
CA GLY A 32 11.65 0.96 -17.01
C GLY A 32 11.49 0.84 -15.48
N LEU A 33 12.61 0.81 -14.77
CA LEU A 33 12.63 0.68 -13.32
C LEU A 33 12.17 1.98 -12.65
N ILE A 34 11.25 1.89 -11.68
CA ILE A 34 10.84 3.04 -10.87
C ILE A 34 11.81 3.25 -9.70
N PRO A 35 11.80 4.42 -9.01
CA PRO A 35 12.68 4.67 -7.87
C PRO A 35 12.67 3.57 -6.80
N LEU A 36 11.50 2.99 -6.49
CA LEU A 36 11.40 1.86 -5.56
C LEU A 36 12.13 0.61 -6.07
N ASP A 37 12.04 0.27 -7.36
CA ASP A 37 12.76 -0.89 -7.89
C ASP A 37 14.29 -0.67 -7.76
N ARG A 38 14.76 0.53 -8.09
CA ARG A 38 16.18 0.90 -8.00
C ARG A 38 16.69 0.98 -6.57
N ALA A 39 15.81 1.26 -5.59
CA ALA A 39 16.14 1.19 -4.19
C ALA A 39 16.26 -0.27 -3.70
N LEU A 40 15.31 -1.13 -4.07
CA LEU A 40 15.30 -2.53 -3.66
C LEU A 40 16.46 -3.33 -4.27
N LEU A 41 16.84 -3.03 -5.51
CA LEU A 41 17.91 -3.73 -6.26
C LEU A 41 19.33 -3.48 -5.71
N HIS A 42 19.50 -2.70 -4.64
CA HIS A 42 20.69 -2.79 -3.80
C HIS A 42 20.85 -4.17 -3.13
N SER A 43 19.75 -4.92 -3.00
CA SER A 43 19.74 -6.31 -2.52
C SER A 43 18.77 -7.15 -3.33
N PHE A 44 19.29 -7.95 -4.26
CA PHE A 44 18.48 -8.82 -5.11
C PHE A 44 17.54 -9.77 -4.33
N PRO A 45 17.97 -10.44 -3.23
CA PRO A 45 17.07 -11.27 -2.45
C PRO A 45 15.90 -10.49 -1.82
N VAL A 46 16.16 -9.25 -1.37
CA VAL A 46 15.11 -8.38 -0.84
C VAL A 46 14.14 -7.97 -1.96
N ALA A 47 14.66 -7.57 -3.12
CA ALA A 47 13.83 -7.19 -4.27
C ALA A 47 12.93 -8.34 -4.73
N ASP A 48 13.43 -9.58 -4.78
CA ASP A 48 12.65 -10.74 -5.23
C ASP A 48 11.52 -11.09 -4.25
N GLY A 49 11.84 -11.21 -2.96
CA GLY A 49 10.86 -11.49 -1.91
C GLY A 49 9.79 -10.40 -1.82
N TRP A 50 10.20 -9.13 -1.90
CA TRP A 50 9.31 -7.97 -1.94
C TRP A 50 8.33 -8.05 -3.11
N ASN A 51 8.85 -8.32 -4.31
CA ASN A 51 8.03 -8.38 -5.51
C ASN A 51 7.04 -9.55 -5.48
N SER A 52 7.45 -10.69 -4.92
CA SER A 52 6.57 -11.85 -4.76
C SER A 52 5.43 -11.57 -3.77
N PHE A 53 5.76 -11.08 -2.57
CA PHE A 53 4.77 -10.85 -1.53
C PHE A 53 3.82 -9.70 -1.88
N ILE A 54 4.34 -8.51 -2.21
CA ILE A 54 3.52 -7.35 -2.57
C ILE A 54 2.76 -7.59 -3.88
N GLY A 55 3.34 -8.34 -4.81
CA GLY A 55 2.65 -8.80 -6.02
C GLY A 55 1.40 -9.62 -5.69
N ALA A 56 1.52 -10.58 -4.76
CA ALA A 56 0.37 -11.39 -4.32
C ALA A 56 -0.76 -10.53 -3.71
N ILE A 57 -0.41 -9.61 -2.79
CA ILE A 57 -1.37 -8.69 -2.15
C ILE A 57 -2.15 -7.89 -3.21
N ARG A 58 -1.47 -7.43 -4.26
CA ARG A 58 -2.05 -6.55 -5.28
C ARG A 58 -2.87 -7.25 -6.35
N THR A 59 -2.57 -8.51 -6.68
CA THR A 59 -3.13 -9.16 -7.88
C THR A 59 -3.72 -10.54 -7.65
N ARG A 60 -3.58 -11.13 -6.46
CA ARG A 60 -4.01 -12.51 -6.17
C ARG A 60 -4.93 -12.64 -4.95
N THR A 61 -5.41 -11.53 -4.40
CA THR A 61 -6.39 -11.47 -3.32
C THR A 61 -7.81 -11.30 -3.87
N SER A 62 -8.81 -11.63 -3.05
CA SER A 62 -10.24 -11.45 -3.38
C SER A 62 -10.75 -10.02 -3.18
N LEU A 63 -10.02 -9.18 -2.43
CA LEU A 63 -10.41 -7.79 -2.18
C LEU A 63 -10.68 -7.00 -3.48
N SER A 64 -11.76 -6.22 -3.46
CA SER A 64 -12.04 -5.26 -4.51
C SER A 64 -10.91 -4.23 -4.62
N GLN A 65 -10.76 -3.65 -5.82
CA GLN A 65 -9.79 -2.58 -6.05
C GLN A 65 -9.99 -1.43 -5.08
N VAL A 66 -11.24 -1.02 -4.82
CA VAL A 66 -11.56 0.05 -3.88
C VAL A 66 -11.06 -0.26 -2.47
N ILE A 67 -11.40 -1.43 -1.90
CA ILE A 67 -10.98 -1.78 -0.53
C ILE A 67 -9.46 -1.88 -0.43
N ARG A 68 -8.81 -2.53 -1.40
CA ARG A 68 -7.36 -2.67 -1.41
C ARG A 68 -6.66 -1.31 -1.49
N GLU A 69 -7.03 -0.48 -2.46
CA GLU A 69 -6.39 0.83 -2.66
C GLU A 69 -6.76 1.83 -1.54
N LEU A 70 -7.92 1.70 -0.91
CA LEU A 70 -8.32 2.46 0.28
C LEU A 70 -7.36 2.21 1.45
N ILE A 71 -7.07 0.94 1.75
CA ILE A 71 -6.12 0.56 2.81
C ILE A 71 -4.75 1.16 2.52
N ILE A 72 -4.27 0.98 1.29
CA ILE A 72 -2.96 1.48 0.85
C ILE A 72 -2.87 2.99 1.01
N CYS A 73 -3.84 3.73 0.45
CA CYS A 73 -3.86 5.18 0.53
C CYS A 73 -3.96 5.67 1.97
N ARG A 74 -4.72 4.98 2.83
CA ARG A 74 -4.84 5.36 4.24
C ARG A 74 -3.53 5.14 5.00
N VAL A 75 -2.84 4.02 4.79
CA VAL A 75 -1.50 3.81 5.36
C VAL A 75 -0.53 4.89 4.89
N ALA A 76 -0.53 5.23 3.61
CA ALA A 76 0.33 6.27 3.05
C ALA A 76 0.11 7.63 3.73
N VAL A 77 -1.14 8.03 3.95
CA VAL A 77 -1.49 9.27 4.67
C VAL A 77 -0.97 9.24 6.10
N LEU A 78 -1.25 8.16 6.85
CA LEU A 78 -0.90 8.07 8.26
C LEU A 78 0.62 8.04 8.50
N ASN A 79 1.37 7.44 7.58
CA ASN A 79 2.82 7.29 7.69
C ASN A 79 3.60 8.40 6.95
N GLY A 80 2.92 9.35 6.30
CA GLY A 80 3.57 10.40 5.51
C GLY A 80 4.29 9.88 4.26
N ALA A 81 3.87 8.73 3.71
CA ALA A 81 4.51 8.11 2.55
C ALA A 81 3.96 8.70 1.24
N GLN A 82 4.39 9.91 0.89
CA GLN A 82 3.92 10.64 -0.29
C GLN A 82 4.18 9.88 -1.60
N PHE A 83 5.31 9.18 -1.73
CA PHE A 83 5.58 8.34 -2.90
C PHE A 83 4.52 7.25 -3.07
N GLU A 84 4.11 6.60 -1.99
CA GLU A 84 3.06 5.57 -1.99
C GLU A 84 1.72 6.17 -2.40
N TRP A 85 1.35 7.30 -1.79
CA TRP A 85 0.12 8.03 -2.09
C TRP A 85 0.00 8.36 -3.58
N GLU A 86 1.04 8.94 -4.18
CA GLU A 86 1.01 9.37 -5.58
C GLU A 86 0.84 8.20 -6.56
N HIS A 87 1.30 7.00 -6.20
CA HIS A 87 1.15 5.81 -7.04
C HIS A 87 -0.20 5.11 -6.87
N HIS A 88 -0.86 5.28 -5.74
CA HIS A 88 -2.03 4.49 -5.36
C HIS A 88 -3.35 5.29 -5.35
N ALA A 89 -3.32 6.59 -5.05
CA ALA A 89 -4.52 7.43 -5.11
C ALA A 89 -5.21 7.45 -6.49
N PRO A 90 -4.48 7.47 -7.63
CA PRO A 90 -5.12 7.36 -8.95
C PRO A 90 -5.86 6.01 -9.12
N LEU A 91 -5.31 4.91 -8.59
CA LEU A 91 -5.94 3.59 -8.68
C LEU A 91 -7.20 3.51 -7.81
N LEU A 92 -7.22 4.19 -6.66
CA LEU A 92 -8.42 4.32 -5.84
C LEU A 92 -9.52 5.10 -6.59
N GLN A 93 -9.15 6.21 -7.26
CA GLN A 93 -10.06 6.98 -8.12
C GLN A 93 -10.62 6.15 -9.27
N GLU A 94 -9.76 5.43 -9.99
CA GLU A 94 -10.16 4.52 -11.08
C GLU A 94 -11.12 3.42 -10.60
N GLY A 95 -11.01 3.01 -9.33
CA GLY A 95 -11.93 2.07 -8.70
C GLY A 95 -13.34 2.62 -8.43
N GLY A 96 -13.56 3.92 -8.64
CA GLY A 96 -14.85 4.60 -8.45
C GLY A 96 -15.00 5.40 -7.16
N PHE A 97 -13.92 5.60 -6.39
CA PHE A 97 -13.97 6.44 -5.19
C PHE A 97 -14.13 7.92 -5.56
N SER A 98 -15.14 8.59 -5.00
CA SER A 98 -15.42 10.00 -5.29
C SER A 98 -14.33 10.92 -4.73
N GLU A 99 -14.21 12.13 -5.27
CA GLU A 99 -13.26 13.13 -4.75
C GLU A 99 -13.54 13.47 -3.28
N ASP A 100 -14.82 13.53 -2.89
CA ASP A 100 -15.21 13.77 -1.50
C ASP A 100 -14.81 12.62 -0.58
N ALA A 101 -14.95 11.37 -1.04
CA ALA A 101 -14.50 10.20 -0.30
C ALA A 101 -12.97 10.20 -0.14
N ILE A 102 -12.22 10.62 -1.16
CA ILE A 102 -10.75 10.75 -1.08
C ILE A 102 -10.32 11.78 -0.06
N ARG A 103 -11.07 12.88 0.08
CA ARG A 103 -10.82 13.86 1.15
C ARG A 103 -10.97 13.24 2.54
N VAL A 104 -11.93 12.32 2.71
CA VAL A 104 -12.07 11.54 3.96
C VAL A 104 -10.84 10.65 4.20
N VAL A 105 -10.34 9.95 3.17
CA VAL A 105 -9.12 9.13 3.29
C VAL A 105 -7.91 9.97 3.70
N ARG A 106 -7.79 11.18 3.14
CA ARG A 106 -6.71 12.13 3.43
C ARG A 106 -6.77 12.77 4.81
N ASP A 107 -7.93 12.82 5.44
CA ASP A 107 -8.13 13.48 6.72
C ASP A 107 -8.14 12.44 7.86
N PRO A 108 -7.07 12.36 8.67
CA PRO A 108 -7.01 11.43 9.80
C PRO A 108 -8.02 11.75 10.91
N LEU A 109 -8.63 12.94 10.88
CA LEU A 109 -9.56 13.47 11.88
C LEU A 109 -11.01 13.50 11.38
N ALA A 110 -11.28 13.01 10.17
CA ALA A 110 -12.63 12.98 9.63
C ALA A 110 -13.59 12.20 10.53
N ASP A 111 -14.78 12.77 10.78
CA ASP A 111 -15.86 12.08 11.47
C ASP A 111 -16.49 11.03 10.53
N LEU A 112 -15.97 9.80 10.60
CA LEU A 112 -16.41 8.71 9.73
C LEU A 112 -17.89 8.37 9.90
N THR A 113 -18.47 8.58 11.09
CA THR A 113 -19.89 8.32 11.33
C THR A 113 -20.75 9.29 10.53
N LEU A 114 -20.41 10.58 10.57
CA LEU A 114 -21.08 11.59 9.77
C LEU A 114 -20.89 11.34 8.28
N LYS A 115 -19.69 10.93 7.83
CA LYS A 115 -19.42 10.65 6.41
C LYS A 115 -20.19 9.44 5.88
N VAL A 116 -20.49 8.45 6.73
CA VAL A 116 -21.41 7.36 6.38
C VAL A 116 -22.85 7.86 6.29
N GLN A 117 -23.31 8.69 7.24
CA GLN A 117 -24.67 9.27 7.22
C GLN A 117 -24.91 10.12 5.96
N ASP A 118 -23.92 10.91 5.57
CA ASP A 118 -23.93 11.75 4.36
C ASP A 118 -23.74 10.94 3.07
N LYS A 119 -23.54 9.62 3.16
CA LYS A 119 -23.29 8.71 2.04
C LYS A 119 -22.04 9.06 1.22
N VAL A 120 -21.06 9.69 1.86
CA VAL A 120 -19.75 10.00 1.24
C VAL A 120 -18.89 8.74 1.16
N ILE A 121 -18.97 7.89 2.19
CA ILE A 121 -18.36 6.56 2.23
C ILE A 121 -19.38 5.53 2.75
N SER A 122 -19.18 4.26 2.44
CA SER A 122 -20.00 3.16 2.96
C SER A 122 -19.60 2.73 4.38
N GLU A 123 -20.46 1.96 5.04
CA GLU A 123 -20.13 1.33 6.33
C GLU A 123 -18.90 0.42 6.24
N ALA A 124 -18.79 -0.35 5.15
CA ALA A 124 -17.64 -1.22 4.89
C ALA A 124 -16.33 -0.42 4.72
N GLU A 125 -16.36 0.68 3.98
CA GLU A 125 -15.20 1.57 3.83
C GLU A 125 -14.81 2.22 5.15
N SER A 126 -15.78 2.68 5.95
CA SER A 126 -15.56 3.22 7.29
C SER A 126 -14.89 2.21 8.22
N ALA A 127 -15.38 0.97 8.25
CA ALA A 127 -14.79 -0.11 9.04
C ALA A 127 -13.34 -0.41 8.62
N VAL A 128 -13.07 -0.44 7.31
CA VAL A 128 -11.72 -0.63 6.77
C VAL A 128 -10.78 0.53 7.13
N ILE A 129 -11.25 1.78 7.09
CA ILE A 129 -10.47 2.95 7.52
C ILE A 129 -10.13 2.82 9.02
N LYS A 130 -11.12 2.55 9.89
CA LYS A 130 -10.90 2.39 11.34
C LYS A 130 -9.91 1.26 11.65
N TYR A 131 -10.05 0.12 10.97
CA TYR A 131 -9.17 -1.02 11.13
C TYR A 131 -7.74 -0.68 10.70
N THR A 132 -7.58 -0.03 9.54
CA THR A 132 -6.28 0.42 9.01
C THR A 132 -5.61 1.44 9.93
N ASP A 133 -6.39 2.37 10.50
CA ASP A 133 -5.91 3.34 11.48
C ASP A 133 -5.36 2.65 12.73
N ALA A 134 -6.10 1.71 13.31
CA ALA A 134 -5.68 0.97 14.50
C ALA A 134 -4.40 0.14 14.22
N MET A 135 -4.38 -0.61 13.11
CA MET A 135 -3.22 -1.40 12.71
C MET A 135 -1.96 -0.55 12.48
N THR A 136 -2.12 0.69 12.00
CA THR A 136 -1.02 1.58 11.66
C THR A 136 -0.52 2.38 12.87
N LYS A 137 -1.43 2.95 13.66
CA LYS A 137 -1.10 3.85 14.77
C LYS A 137 -0.81 3.12 16.08
N THR A 138 -1.59 2.09 16.40
CA THR A 138 -1.55 1.42 17.72
C THR A 138 -1.11 -0.03 17.65
N VAL A 139 -1.08 -0.65 16.46
CA VAL A 139 -0.79 -2.06 16.19
C VAL A 139 -1.82 -3.02 16.77
N THR A 140 -2.18 -2.84 18.03
CA THR A 140 -3.29 -3.52 18.69
C THR A 140 -4.59 -2.94 18.19
N VAL A 141 -5.41 -3.77 17.56
CA VAL A 141 -6.75 -3.41 17.08
C VAL A 141 -7.75 -3.62 18.22
N PRO A 142 -8.53 -2.61 18.62
CA PRO A 142 -9.59 -2.78 19.61
C PRO A 142 -10.64 -3.81 19.17
N GLU A 143 -11.21 -4.54 20.13
CA GLU A 143 -12.15 -5.63 19.84
C GLU A 143 -13.39 -5.13 19.09
N GLU A 144 -13.88 -3.94 19.43
CA GLU A 144 -15.02 -3.32 18.76
C GLU A 144 -14.73 -3.02 17.28
N VAL A 145 -13.50 -2.61 16.94
CA VAL A 145 -13.09 -2.34 15.56
C VAL A 145 -12.93 -3.63 14.78
N PHE A 146 -12.36 -4.67 15.40
CA PHE A 146 -12.24 -5.99 14.79
C PHE A 146 -13.62 -6.62 14.55
N SER A 147 -14.51 -6.56 15.54
CA SER A 147 -15.88 -7.07 15.47
C SER A 147 -16.69 -6.34 14.40
N GLU A 148 -16.57 -5.01 14.28
CA GLU A 148 -17.20 -4.22 13.21
C GLU A 148 -16.75 -4.71 11.83
N LEU A 149 -15.43 -4.87 11.62
CA LEU A 149 -14.91 -5.37 10.34
C LEU A 149 -15.41 -6.78 10.03
N LYS A 150 -15.36 -7.70 11.01
CA LYS A 150 -15.80 -9.09 10.83
C LYS A 150 -17.30 -9.21 10.59
N GLY A 151 -18.10 -8.25 11.03
CA GLY A 151 -19.53 -8.19 10.71
C GLY A 151 -19.83 -7.90 9.23
N LEU A 152 -18.86 -7.32 8.51
CA LEU A 152 -19.02 -6.84 7.13
C LEU A 152 -18.22 -7.65 6.09
N PHE A 153 -17.18 -8.36 6.53
CA PHE A 153 -16.28 -9.13 5.67
C PHE A 153 -16.15 -10.58 6.17
N ASN A 154 -15.96 -11.52 5.23
CA ASN A 154 -15.72 -12.91 5.59
C ASN A 154 -14.29 -13.12 6.12
N ASP A 155 -14.02 -14.29 6.71
CA ASP A 155 -12.71 -14.58 7.32
C ASP A 155 -11.53 -14.45 6.34
N GLN A 156 -11.70 -14.84 5.08
CA GLN A 156 -10.66 -14.67 4.04
C GLN A 156 -10.38 -13.19 3.79
N GLU A 157 -11.43 -12.39 3.59
CA GLU A 157 -11.31 -10.94 3.34
C GLU A 157 -10.68 -10.23 4.54
N VAL A 158 -11.03 -10.60 5.78
CA VAL A 158 -10.40 -10.06 6.99
C VAL A 158 -8.90 -10.34 7.01
N VAL A 159 -8.47 -11.56 6.66
CA VAL A 159 -7.04 -11.90 6.53
C VAL A 159 -6.37 -11.07 5.43
N GLU A 160 -7.01 -10.91 4.28
CA GLU A 160 -6.46 -10.14 3.16
C GLU A 160 -6.37 -8.64 3.47
N ILE A 161 -7.36 -8.06 4.18
CA ILE A 161 -7.34 -6.67 4.66
C ILE A 161 -6.18 -6.46 5.63
N THR A 162 -6.05 -7.37 6.60
CA THR A 162 -4.96 -7.35 7.59
C THR A 162 -3.59 -7.45 6.90
N ALA A 163 -3.44 -8.39 5.97
CA ALA A 163 -2.20 -8.58 5.23
C ALA A 163 -1.87 -7.38 4.34
N THR A 164 -2.88 -6.73 3.74
CA THR A 164 -2.69 -5.51 2.94
C THR A 164 -2.22 -4.36 3.81
N ALA A 165 -2.87 -4.11 4.95
CA ALA A 165 -2.49 -3.06 5.89
C ALA A 165 -1.07 -3.29 6.43
N ALA A 166 -0.72 -4.53 6.80
CA ALA A 166 0.62 -4.89 7.27
C ALA A 166 1.69 -4.73 6.17
N ALA A 167 1.41 -5.22 4.96
CA ALA A 167 2.31 -5.12 3.82
C ALA A 167 2.62 -3.67 3.48
N TYR A 168 1.61 -2.80 3.45
CA TYR A 168 1.82 -1.39 3.13
C TYR A 168 2.41 -0.59 4.27
N ASN A 169 2.22 -1.03 5.52
CA ASN A 169 3.00 -0.54 6.64
C ASN A 169 4.51 -0.87 6.50
N CYS A 170 4.86 -2.01 5.91
CA CYS A 170 6.24 -2.34 5.54
C CYS A 170 6.74 -1.44 4.39
N VAL A 171 5.94 -1.31 3.32
CA VAL A 171 6.24 -0.46 2.15
C VAL A 171 6.50 0.99 2.58
N SER A 172 5.57 1.59 3.32
CA SER A 172 5.67 2.99 3.75
C SER A 172 6.91 3.24 4.62
N ARG A 173 7.24 2.32 5.54
CA ARG A 173 8.45 2.43 6.39
C ARG A 173 9.72 2.39 5.56
N PHE A 174 9.79 1.53 4.54
CA PHE A 174 10.94 1.49 3.63
C PHE A 174 11.04 2.78 2.80
N LEU A 175 9.93 3.21 2.20
CA LEU A 175 9.87 4.42 1.37
C LEU A 175 10.28 5.67 2.16
N VAL A 176 9.70 5.86 3.34
CA VAL A 176 9.97 7.03 4.18
C VAL A 176 11.37 6.97 4.76
N ALA A 177 11.82 5.84 5.32
CA ALA A 177 13.13 5.75 5.97
C ALA A 177 14.28 6.04 4.99
N LEU A 178 14.15 5.60 3.73
CA LEU A 178 15.14 5.82 2.68
C LEU A 178 14.84 7.05 1.81
N ASP A 179 13.74 7.76 2.03
CA ASP A 179 13.30 8.90 1.21
C ASP A 179 13.19 8.53 -0.29
N VAL A 180 12.60 7.38 -0.59
CA VAL A 180 12.44 6.90 -1.98
C VAL A 180 11.60 7.90 -2.76
N GLY A 181 12.09 8.28 -3.94
CA GLY A 181 11.51 9.28 -4.83
C GLY A 181 11.69 10.73 -4.38
N GLU A 182 12.42 10.98 -3.29
CA GLU A 182 12.69 12.33 -2.77
C GLU A 182 11.38 13.08 -2.44
N LYS A 183 10.41 12.35 -1.87
CA LYS A 183 9.03 12.82 -1.65
C LYS A 183 8.71 13.11 -0.18
N ASN A 184 9.61 12.84 0.77
CA ASN A 184 9.36 13.18 2.16
C ASN A 184 9.38 14.70 2.33
N GLN A 185 8.24 15.30 2.69
CA GLN A 185 8.10 16.73 3.02
C GLN A 185 7.76 16.91 4.48
#